data_AF-A0A8H2XPD9-F1
#
_entry.id   AF-A0A8H2XPD9-F1
#
_cell.length_a   1.000
_cell.length_b   1.000
_cell.length_c   1.000
_cell.angle_alpha   90.00
_cell.angle_beta   90.00
_cell.angle_gamma   90.00
#
_symmetry.space_group_name_H-M   'P 1'
#
loop_
_entity.id
_entity.type
_entity.pdbx_description
1 polymer ?
#
loop_
_entity_poly.entity_id
_entity_poly.type
_entity_poly.pdbx_seq_one_letter_code
_entity_poly.pdbx_strand_id
1 'polypeptide(L)'
;MTTLLILASRTGTPAASLIPQTFNPPKLLIPKAPALGLLLQEPRFGTYNKHVLEENELAAGRGQGDRIDAFKHAYIYSRIRAEEAKHGVFAAWLKFIDEYDGWEFKYLNPRGEVPADVVHREERGQGSTSEFREYLKKISARKCGRCDTGSEDKNGDSCKKPNVEMDG
;
A
#
# COMPACT_ATOMS: atom_id res chain seq x y z
N MET A 1 -8.62 -3.48 2.70
CA MET A 1 -8.71 -4.55 3.72
C MET A 1 -7.61 -4.46 4.77
N THR A 2 -6.32 -4.50 4.43
CA THR A 2 -5.22 -4.43 5.42
C THR A 2 -5.31 -3.22 6.35
N THR A 3 -5.57 -2.02 5.81
CA THR A 3 -5.77 -0.82 6.63
C THR A 3 -6.90 -0.94 7.64
N LEU A 4 -8.05 -1.50 7.23
CA LEU A 4 -9.21 -1.66 8.11
C LEU A 4 -8.88 -2.56 9.31
N LEU A 5 -8.11 -3.62 9.09
CA LEU A 5 -7.65 -4.51 10.15
C LEU A 5 -6.67 -3.80 11.09
N ILE A 6 -5.74 -3.00 10.55
CA ILE A 6 -4.81 -2.21 11.35
C ILE A 6 -5.59 -1.22 12.23
N LEU A 7 -6.55 -0.49 11.66
CA LEU A 7 -7.38 0.46 12.39
C LEU A 7 -8.18 -0.23 13.50
N ALA A 8 -8.90 -1.31 13.17
CA ALA A 8 -9.69 -2.06 14.15
C ALA A 8 -8.82 -2.59 15.31
N SER A 9 -7.62 -3.09 15.01
CA SER A 9 -6.68 -3.58 16.02
C SER A 9 -6.13 -2.46 16.91
N ARG A 10 -5.98 -1.24 16.37
CA ARG A 10 -5.48 -0.07 17.10
C ARG A 10 -6.54 0.59 17.96
N THR A 11 -7.78 0.68 17.49
CA THR A 11 -8.89 1.30 18.21
C THR A 11 -9.65 0.34 19.12
N GLY A 12 -9.31 -0.96 19.10
CA GLY A 12 -10.03 -1.99 19.84
C GLY A 12 -11.45 -2.24 19.33
N THR A 13 -11.77 -1.79 18.13
CA THR A 13 -13.09 -1.97 17.52
C THR A 13 -13.29 -3.44 17.13
N PRO A 14 -14.42 -4.08 17.48
CA PRO A 14 -14.66 -5.48 17.15
C PRO A 14 -14.78 -5.68 15.64
N ALA A 15 -13.72 -6.24 15.04
CA ALA A 15 -13.62 -6.51 13.61
C ALA A 15 -14.74 -7.44 13.08
N ALA A 16 -15.24 -8.33 13.94
CA ALA A 16 -16.32 -9.26 13.62
C ALA A 16 -17.63 -8.55 13.23
N SER A 17 -17.94 -7.41 13.86
CA SER A 17 -19.14 -6.63 13.54
C SER A 17 -18.89 -5.67 12.38
N LEU A 18 -17.72 -5.02 12.36
CA LEU A 18 -17.43 -3.93 11.42
C LEU A 18 -17.17 -4.42 9.99
N ILE A 19 -16.41 -5.51 9.79
CA ILE A 19 -16.01 -5.97 8.45
C ILE A 19 -17.23 -6.36 7.59
N PRO A 20 -18.21 -7.14 8.08
CA PRO A 20 -19.42 -7.46 7.31
C PRO A 20 -20.18 -6.22 6.84
N GLN A 21 -20.24 -5.17 7.66
CA GLN A 21 -20.93 -3.93 7.33
C GLN A 21 -20.26 -3.17 6.17
N THR A 22 -18.96 -3.35 5.95
CA THR A 22 -18.24 -2.71 4.83
C THR A 22 -18.57 -3.31 3.45
N PHE A 23 -19.16 -4.51 3.41
CA PHE A 23 -19.63 -5.12 2.16
C PHE A 23 -21.04 -4.67 1.75
N ASN A 24 -21.74 -3.98 2.67
CA ASN A 24 -23.08 -3.48 2.43
C ASN A 24 -23.03 -2.11 1.70
N PRO A 25 -24.18 -1.62 1.18
CA PRO A 25 -24.26 -0.37 0.43
C PRO A 25 -23.66 0.90 1.08
N PRO A 26 -23.62 1.10 2.42
CA PRO A 26 -22.94 2.27 2.96
C PRO A 26 -21.44 2.25 2.65
N LYS A 27 -21.00 3.20 1.82
CA LYS A 27 -19.58 3.33 1.44
C LYS A 27 -18.81 4.04 2.55
N LEU A 28 -17.94 3.28 3.22
CA LEU A 28 -17.04 3.79 4.24
C LEU A 28 -15.71 4.27 3.63
N LEU A 29 -15.17 5.36 4.20
CA LEU A 29 -13.84 5.83 3.85
C LEU A 29 -12.79 5.02 4.60
N ILE A 30 -12.08 4.17 3.87
CA ILE A 30 -10.95 3.39 4.41
C ILE A 30 -9.66 3.91 3.75
N PRO A 31 -8.67 4.36 4.55
CA PRO A 31 -7.42 4.84 3.99
C PRO A 31 -6.67 3.73 3.25
N LYS A 32 -5.93 4.12 2.21
CA LYS A 32 -5.03 3.19 1.51
C LYS A 32 -3.72 3.10 2.27
N ALA A 33 -3.30 1.87 2.57
CA ALA A 33 -2.00 1.59 3.15
C ALA A 33 -0.87 1.84 2.12
N PRO A 34 0.36 2.15 2.57
CA PRO A 34 1.51 2.31 1.70
C PRO A 34 1.84 1.02 0.93
N ALA A 35 2.29 1.17 -0.32
CA ALA A 35 2.61 0.03 -1.19
C ALA A 35 3.97 -0.63 -0.89
N LEU A 36 4.82 -0.01 -0.06
CA LEU A 36 6.21 -0.46 0.18
C LEU A 36 6.29 -1.92 0.67
N GLY A 37 5.32 -2.38 1.46
CA GLY A 37 5.28 -3.75 1.97
C GLY A 37 4.48 -4.74 1.11
N LEU A 38 3.93 -4.31 -0.04
CA LEU A 38 3.07 -5.15 -0.86
C LEU A 38 3.93 -6.04 -1.76
N LEU A 39 3.84 -7.36 -1.57
CA LEU A 39 4.58 -8.35 -2.35
C LEU A 39 3.62 -9.41 -2.91
N LEU A 40 3.66 -9.61 -4.23
CA LEU A 40 3.03 -10.75 -4.88
C LEU A 40 3.87 -12.00 -4.64
N GLN A 41 3.33 -12.97 -3.92
CA GLN A 41 4.09 -14.14 -3.48
C GLN A 41 4.21 -15.22 -4.56
N GLU A 42 3.09 -15.63 -5.16
CA GLU A 42 3.03 -16.66 -6.19
C GLU A 42 1.74 -16.54 -7.03
N PRO A 43 1.82 -16.72 -8.36
CA PRO A 43 0.63 -16.92 -9.17
C PRO A 43 0.18 -18.38 -9.10
N ARG A 44 -1.13 -18.61 -8.96
CA ARG A 44 -1.73 -19.95 -8.91
C ARG A 44 -2.52 -20.22 -10.20
N PHE A 45 -1.96 -21.07 -11.07
CA PHE A 45 -2.60 -21.52 -12.32
C PHE A 45 -3.22 -22.92 -12.22
N GLY A 46 -3.49 -23.41 -11.00
CA GLY A 46 -3.84 -24.81 -10.78
C GLY A 46 -5.05 -25.32 -11.58
N THR A 47 -6.13 -24.53 -11.66
CA THR A 47 -7.31 -24.92 -12.46
C THR A 47 -7.04 -24.83 -13.96
N TYR A 48 -6.37 -23.76 -14.41
CA TYR A 48 -6.02 -23.57 -15.81
C TYR A 48 -5.12 -24.69 -16.34
N ASN A 49 -4.06 -25.03 -15.59
CA ASN A 49 -3.12 -26.08 -15.97
C ASN A 49 -3.78 -27.45 -16.07
N LYS A 50 -4.87 -27.73 -15.34
CA LYS A 50 -5.62 -28.99 -15.46
C LYS A 50 -6.31 -29.15 -16.81
N HIS A 51 -6.84 -28.06 -17.37
CA HIS A 51 -7.55 -28.08 -18.64
C HIS A 51 -6.59 -28.12 -19.85
N VAL A 52 -5.39 -27.56 -19.70
CA VAL A 52 -4.41 -27.43 -20.79
C VAL A 52 -3.36 -28.54 -20.78
N LEU A 53 -3.32 -29.36 -19.72
CA LEU A 53 -2.34 -30.45 -19.58
C LEU A 53 -2.43 -31.49 -20.71
N GLU A 54 -3.64 -31.73 -21.23
CA GLU A 54 -3.88 -32.70 -22.31
C GLU A 54 -3.30 -32.21 -23.66
N GLU A 55 -3.19 -30.89 -23.84
CA GLU A 55 -2.71 -30.28 -25.10
C GLU A 55 -1.27 -29.76 -25.00
N ASN A 56 -0.77 -29.48 -23.78
CA ASN A 56 0.56 -28.90 -23.58
C ASN A 56 1.21 -29.38 -22.27
N GLU A 57 2.16 -30.31 -22.39
CA GLU A 57 2.92 -30.89 -21.27
C GLU A 57 3.77 -29.87 -20.50
N LEU A 58 4.10 -28.72 -21.11
CA LEU A 58 4.86 -27.64 -20.44
C LEU A 58 4.04 -26.94 -19.34
N ALA A 59 2.71 -27.09 -19.35
CA ALA A 59 1.84 -26.56 -18.30
C ALA A 59 2.02 -27.26 -16.93
N ALA A 60 2.72 -28.41 -16.90
CA ALA A 60 3.05 -29.12 -15.67
C ALA A 60 4.22 -28.49 -14.89
N GLY A 61 5.00 -27.60 -15.51
CA GLY A 61 6.23 -27.05 -14.95
C GLY A 61 5.99 -26.14 -13.74
N ARG A 62 6.23 -26.67 -12.53
CA ARG A 62 6.35 -25.82 -11.34
C ARG A 62 7.68 -25.07 -11.38
N GLY A 63 7.61 -23.75 -11.27
CA GLY A 63 8.78 -22.89 -11.21
C GLY A 63 9.67 -23.17 -10.00
N GLN A 64 10.94 -22.78 -10.10
CA GLN A 64 11.98 -23.00 -9.10
C GLN A 64 11.73 -22.15 -7.84
N GLY A 65 10.84 -22.63 -6.96
CA GLY A 65 10.43 -21.95 -5.72
C GLY A 65 11.61 -21.53 -4.86
N ASP A 66 12.59 -22.42 -4.65
CA ASP A 66 13.76 -22.13 -3.81
C ASP A 66 14.61 -20.98 -4.35
N ARG A 67 14.77 -20.88 -5.68
CA ARG A 67 15.49 -19.77 -6.32
C ARG A 67 14.73 -18.46 -6.17
N ILE A 68 13.40 -18.52 -6.28
CA ILE A 68 12.52 -17.36 -6.10
C ILE A 68 12.57 -16.89 -4.64
N ASP A 69 12.57 -17.81 -3.67
CA ASP A 69 12.60 -17.45 -2.26
C ASP A 69 13.98 -16.89 -1.85
N ALA A 70 15.07 -17.48 -2.34
CA ALA A 70 16.41 -16.89 -2.19
C ALA A 70 16.47 -15.47 -2.77
N PHE A 71 15.85 -15.23 -3.93
CA PHE A 71 15.75 -13.91 -4.54
C PHE A 71 14.91 -12.93 -3.69
N LYS A 72 13.75 -13.34 -3.18
CA LYS A 72 12.90 -12.53 -2.29
C LYS A 72 13.69 -12.07 -1.06
N HIS A 73 14.42 -12.98 -0.41
CA HIS A 73 15.21 -12.66 0.76
C HIS A 73 16.39 -11.73 0.45
N ALA A 74 17.14 -12.01 -0.62
CA ALA A 74 18.33 -11.24 -0.97
C ALA A 74 18.00 -9.82 -1.47
N TYR A 75 16.94 -9.65 -2.23
CA TYR A 75 16.68 -8.39 -2.95
C TYR A 75 15.41 -7.67 -2.52
N ILE A 76 14.31 -8.38 -2.21
CA ILE A 76 13.03 -7.73 -1.92
C ILE A 76 12.95 -7.36 -0.45
N TYR A 77 13.07 -8.33 0.45
CA TYR A 77 12.95 -8.09 1.89
C TYR A 77 14.10 -7.25 2.45
N SER A 78 15.29 -7.31 1.84
CA SER A 78 16.41 -6.43 2.19
C SER A 78 16.10 -4.97 1.84
N ARG A 79 15.60 -4.70 0.62
CA ARG A 79 15.19 -3.38 0.16
C ARG A 79 14.04 -2.79 0.97
N ILE A 80 12.98 -3.56 1.22
CA ILE A 80 11.83 -3.09 2.02
C ILE A 80 12.30 -2.63 3.40
N ARG A 81 13.15 -3.42 4.07
CA ARG A 81 13.69 -3.08 5.39
C ARG A 81 14.62 -1.86 5.35
N ALA A 82 15.50 -1.78 4.37
CA ALA A 82 16.41 -0.65 4.21
C ALA A 82 15.64 0.67 3.95
N GLU A 83 14.62 0.62 3.09
CA GLU A 83 13.81 1.78 2.74
C GLU A 83 12.94 2.22 3.93
N GLU A 84 12.36 1.28 4.67
CA GLU A 84 11.60 1.61 5.88
C GLU A 84 12.52 2.18 6.97
N ALA A 85 13.73 1.66 7.14
CA ALA A 85 14.69 2.21 8.09
C ALA A 85 15.12 3.65 7.72
N LYS A 86 15.25 3.94 6.43
CA LYS A 86 15.68 5.27 5.94
C LYS A 86 14.56 6.30 5.98
N HIS A 87 13.35 5.93 5.54
CA HIS A 87 12.26 6.87 5.30
C HIS A 87 11.08 6.75 6.28
N GLY A 88 11.01 5.66 7.05
CA GLY A 88 9.94 5.39 8.02
C GLY A 88 8.55 5.54 7.41
N VAL A 89 8.33 5.01 6.21
CA VAL A 89 7.12 5.28 5.41
C VAL A 89 5.88 4.77 6.12
N PHE A 90 5.94 3.55 6.66
CA PHE A 90 4.84 2.97 7.41
C PHE A 90 4.62 3.69 8.74
N ALA A 91 5.70 3.98 9.47
CA ALA A 91 5.61 4.73 10.73
C ALA A 91 5.02 6.13 10.55
N ALA A 92 5.42 6.84 9.48
CA ALA A 92 4.89 8.17 9.15
C ALA A 92 3.41 8.10 8.76
N TRP A 93 3.02 7.11 7.95
CA TRP A 93 1.62 6.89 7.59
C TRP A 93 0.76 6.53 8.81
N LEU A 94 1.28 5.76 9.75
CA LEU A 94 0.56 5.41 10.98
C LEU A 94 0.32 6.63 11.86
N LYS A 95 1.36 7.45 12.09
CA LYS A 95 1.22 8.74 12.80
C LYS A 95 0.20 9.66 12.12
N PHE A 96 0.20 9.69 10.80
CA PHE A 96 -0.77 10.45 10.01
C PHE A 96 -2.22 10.01 10.27
N ILE A 97 -2.46 8.71 10.40
CA ILE A 97 -3.78 8.18 10.74
C ILE A 97 -4.16 8.57 12.16
N ASP A 98 -3.23 8.44 13.10
CA ASP A 98 -3.49 8.72 14.52
C ASP A 98 -3.74 10.22 14.78
N GLU A 99 -3.14 11.12 14.00
CA GLU A 99 -3.34 12.58 14.09
C GLU A 99 -4.68 13.05 13.49
N TYR A 100 -5.29 12.26 12.61
CA TYR A 100 -6.50 12.67 11.92
C TYR A 100 -7.76 12.44 12.78
N ASP A 101 -8.48 13.52 13.08
CA ASP A 101 -9.68 13.54 13.92
C ASP A 101 -10.99 13.77 13.15
N GLY A 102 -10.97 13.57 11.83
CA GLY A 102 -12.14 13.79 10.98
C GLY A 102 -13.32 12.84 11.27
N TRP A 103 -14.51 13.33 10.96
CA TRP A 103 -15.77 12.63 11.20
C TRP A 103 -15.86 11.29 10.43
N GLU A 104 -15.09 11.12 9.37
CA GLU A 104 -15.10 9.92 8.54
C GLU A 104 -14.61 8.66 9.27
N PHE A 105 -13.93 8.78 10.43
CA PHE A 105 -13.46 7.64 11.22
C PHE A 105 -14.31 7.29 12.44
N LYS A 106 -15.49 7.91 12.63
CA LYS A 106 -16.38 7.60 13.75
C LYS A 106 -16.92 6.15 13.78
N TYR A 107 -16.81 5.42 12.67
CA TYR A 107 -17.11 3.98 12.64
C TYR A 107 -16.12 3.15 13.46
N LEU A 108 -14.96 3.70 13.85
CA LEU A 108 -13.97 3.08 14.73
C LEU A 108 -14.36 3.25 16.20
N ASN A 109 -15.53 2.75 16.58
CA ASN A 109 -16.01 2.79 17.96
C ASN A 109 -15.84 1.43 18.66
N PRO A 110 -15.87 1.39 20.00
CA PRO A 110 -15.78 0.13 20.75
C PRO A 110 -16.96 -0.83 20.51
N ARG A 111 -18.08 -0.33 19.97
CA ARG A 111 -19.29 -1.14 19.71
C ARG A 111 -19.26 -1.85 18.34
N GLY A 112 -18.44 -1.37 17.40
CA GLY A 112 -18.40 -1.84 16.02
C GLY A 112 -19.68 -1.52 15.23
N GLU A 113 -20.32 -0.39 15.52
CA GLU A 113 -21.49 0.10 14.81
C GLU A 113 -21.09 1.16 13.79
N VAL A 114 -21.70 1.17 12.61
CA VAL A 114 -21.48 2.23 11.61
C VAL A 114 -22.58 3.27 11.75
N PRO A 115 -22.31 4.48 12.28
CA PRO A 115 -23.32 5.49 12.38
C PRO A 115 -23.62 6.12 11.00
N ALA A 116 -24.88 6.55 10.82
CA ALA A 116 -25.39 7.00 9.53
C ALA A 116 -24.72 8.29 9.01
N ASP A 117 -24.12 9.08 9.91
CA ASP A 117 -23.38 10.29 9.58
C ASP A 117 -22.07 10.01 8.82
N VAL A 118 -21.49 8.81 8.96
CA VAL A 118 -20.23 8.43 8.31
C VAL A 118 -20.42 7.87 6.90
N VAL A 119 -21.67 7.58 6.53
CA VAL A 119 -21.98 7.02 5.23
C VAL A 119 -21.88 8.10 4.17
N HIS A 120 -20.91 7.97 3.27
CA HIS A 120 -20.86 8.85 2.10
C HIS A 120 -22.11 8.62 1.23
N ARG A 121 -23.04 9.56 1.30
CA ARG A 121 -24.17 9.63 0.37
C ARG A 121 -23.59 10.05 -0.98
N GLU A 122 -23.72 9.19 -2.00
CA GLU A 122 -23.36 9.54 -3.37
C GLU A 122 -24.34 10.58 -3.92
N GLU A 123 -24.26 11.83 -3.48
CA GLU A 123 -24.83 12.91 -4.26
C GLU A 123 -23.87 13.18 -5.43
N ARG A 124 -24.26 12.70 -6.62
CA ARG A 124 -23.58 12.98 -7.88
C ARG A 124 -23.76 14.47 -8.21
N GLY A 125 -23.00 15.33 -7.54
CA GLY A 125 -23.01 16.76 -7.75
C GLY A 125 -22.06 17.46 -6.80
N GLN A 126 -21.02 18.10 -7.34
CA GLN A 126 -20.18 19.11 -6.70
C GLN A 126 -19.53 18.77 -5.34
N GLY A 127 -18.22 18.50 -5.39
CA GLY A 127 -17.30 19.31 -4.58
C GLY A 127 -17.24 19.08 -3.06
N SER A 128 -17.62 17.92 -2.52
CA SER A 128 -17.05 17.51 -1.23
C SER A 128 -15.69 16.88 -1.48
N THR A 129 -14.65 17.71 -1.57
CA THR A 129 -13.31 17.24 -1.32
C THR A 129 -13.29 16.76 0.13
N SER A 130 -13.39 15.44 0.34
CA SER A 130 -13.25 14.83 1.67
C SER A 130 -12.05 15.48 2.35
N GLU A 131 -12.24 16.09 3.52
CA GLU A 131 -11.19 16.82 4.25
C GLU A 131 -9.95 15.93 4.40
N PHE A 132 -10.16 14.62 4.55
CA PHE A 132 -9.13 13.60 4.51
C PHE A 132 -8.25 13.61 3.25
N ARG A 133 -8.82 13.75 2.04
CA ARG A 133 -8.08 13.82 0.77
C ARG A 133 -7.30 15.13 0.62
N GLU A 134 -7.84 16.23 1.11
CA GLU A 134 -7.11 17.50 1.14
C GLU A 134 -5.98 17.48 2.17
N TYR A 135 -6.24 16.91 3.35
CA TYR A 135 -5.24 16.65 4.37
C TYR A 135 -4.09 15.78 3.84
N LEU A 136 -4.42 14.71 3.10
CA LEU A 136 -3.44 13.89 2.38
C LEU A 136 -2.59 14.71 1.39
N LYS A 137 -3.21 15.58 0.58
CA LYS A 137 -2.50 16.45 -0.38
C LYS A 137 -1.60 17.48 0.33
N LYS A 138 -2.08 18.08 1.43
CA LYS A 138 -1.36 19.10 2.19
C LYS A 138 -0.10 18.53 2.84
N ILE A 139 -0.16 17.29 3.34
CA ILE A 139 0.99 16.63 3.96
C ILE A 139 1.99 16.12 2.93
N SER A 140 1.54 15.59 1.78
CA SER A 140 2.46 15.23 0.70
C SER A 140 3.21 16.46 0.17
N ALA A 141 2.55 17.61 0.08
CA ALA A 141 3.16 18.89 -0.27
C ALA A 141 4.18 19.38 0.78
N ARG A 142 3.90 19.22 2.08
CA ARG A 142 4.87 19.53 3.16
C ARG A 142 6.12 18.65 3.11
N LYS A 143 5.99 17.37 2.69
CA LYS A 143 7.12 16.44 2.55
C LYS A 143 8.04 16.81 1.38
N CYS A 144 7.54 17.47 0.34
CA CYS A 144 8.34 18.02 -0.76
C CYS A 144 9.21 19.23 -0.32
N GLY A 145 8.84 19.93 0.75
CA GLY A 145 9.58 21.09 1.27
C GLY A 145 10.60 20.79 2.37
N ARG A 146 10.77 19.53 2.78
CA ARG A 146 11.63 19.15 3.93
C ARG A 146 12.71 18.10 3.61
N CYS A 147 13.05 17.97 2.34
CA CYS A 147 14.19 17.19 1.86
C CYS A 147 15.05 18.04 0.92
N ASP A 148 15.42 19.25 1.34
CA ASP A 148 16.53 20.01 0.76
C ASP A 148 17.08 20.90 1.86
N THR A 149 18.08 20.41 2.61
CA THR A 149 19.02 21.23 3.37
C THR A 149 20.18 20.36 3.88
N GLY A 150 21.34 20.51 3.22
CA GLY A 150 22.68 20.08 3.67
C GLY A 150 23.08 18.68 3.21
N SER A 151 24.03 18.46 2.30
CA SER A 151 25.27 19.20 2.04
C SER A 151 25.72 19.03 0.59
N GLU A 152 26.06 20.15 -0.06
CA GLU A 152 26.97 20.17 -1.20
C GLU A 152 28.39 19.89 -0.67
N ASP A 153 29.00 18.79 -1.10
CA ASP A 153 30.46 18.71 -1.19
C ASP A 153 30.81 18.57 -2.67
N LYS A 154 31.40 19.65 -3.20
CA LYS A 154 32.07 19.64 -4.49
C LYS A 154 33.37 18.86 -4.36
N ASN A 155 33.49 17.75 -5.05
CA ASN A 155 34.73 17.44 -5.74
C ASN A 155 34.45 16.55 -6.96
N GLY A 156 34.95 16.98 -8.11
CA GLY A 156 34.74 16.29 -9.38
C GLY A 156 35.64 15.08 -9.53
N ASP A 157 35.10 14.02 -10.12
CA ASP A 157 35.89 13.18 -11.02
C ASP A 157 35.00 12.64 -12.14
N SER A 158 35.50 12.78 -13.36
CA SER A 158 34.84 12.43 -14.60
C SER A 158 35.06 10.95 -14.90
N CYS A 159 34.00 10.16 -15.04
CA CYS A 159 34.10 8.87 -15.71
C CYS A 159 33.05 8.79 -16.83
N LYS A 160 33.54 8.94 -18.05
CA LYS A 160 32.81 8.80 -19.33
C LYS A 160 32.03 7.49 -19.37
N LYS A 161 30.77 7.55 -19.81
CA LYS A 161 30.04 6.39 -20.33
C LYS A 161 30.59 6.06 -21.73
N PRO A 162 30.92 4.80 -22.04
CA PRO A 162 31.02 4.37 -23.43
C PRO A 162 29.60 4.07 -23.95
N ASN A 163 29.24 4.71 -25.08
CA ASN A 163 28.13 4.26 -25.92
C ASN A 163 28.55 2.94 -26.59
N VAL A 164 27.68 1.94 -26.55
CA VAL A 164 27.77 0.76 -27.43
C VAL A 164 26.51 0.77 -28.29
N GLU A 165 26.68 1.20 -29.53
CA GLU A 165 25.80 0.86 -30.64
C GLU A 165 25.96 -0.64 -30.95
N MET A 166 24.86 -1.34 -31.14
CA MET A 166 24.87 -2.64 -31.82
C MET A 166 23.95 -2.54 -33.04
N ASP A 167 24.58 -2.42 -34.19
CA ASP A 167 24.04 -2.85 -35.49
C ASP A 167 24.71 -4.18 -35.84
N GLY A 168 23.92 -5.16 -36.28
CA GLY A 168 24.33 -6.49 -36.69
C GLY A 168 23.20 -7.50 -36.65
#